data_AF-A0A498NKN2-F1
#
_entry.id   AF-A0A498NKN2-F1
#
_cell.length_a   1.000
_cell.length_b   1.000
_cell.length_c   1.000
_cell.angle_alpha   90.00
_cell.angle_beta   90.00
_cell.angle_gamma   90.00
#
_symmetry.space_group_name_H-M   'P 1'
#
loop_
_entity.id
_entity.type
_entity.pdbx_description
1 polymer ?
#
loop_
_entity_poly.entity_id
_entity_poly.type
_entity_poly.pdbx_seq_one_letter_code
_entity_poly.pdbx_strand_id
1 'polypeptide(L)'
;MFSPKMQDSVFGLLYFICSLKGLTCSQWTMKVQDQVNGTLGQNVILPCVFTHPKQNTYTGDITVKWMQGNKHEPIFQCKVHNKTNRQDINCTNPRSSQQTSLQGNPRKGDTSLRINNLQFTSASQYTCRVELNYDKFEKHTMLNINAPAQILSLSMDFEVQGMMLKCIAQGNPIPQLKWTTSSGLLENAPNKTDYSNYIVASSVLVSDQDVSACQAVNSLGQDQKTVLPNNPNCSGLLVTTILGWLLLLGLVAFILDMMRRRRAQRVMLRSDGRFCNIGYARSFHGLLKIAQVVVLLIAFLCVYCEQRRHEYSAFRYFEVVTAWFLIVFLIFFLMYLFRLQSKITCINWTLTEFLHYAVGGILVFIASIVAAVKSYGISALIAGSVFGFIATCLIAVSIWTSYKVTCGSQPTVVGHTLQKCNGKKHNHYYVTHKSGLLPIYSMATETVYNATTTVQEPKSKKWFIVPSENLDKVRFGIKVVEVLLSFVAFVMEEVVSNCTECGPLYFFEFVSCTAFLFTLLLLILLATTLHRRVGINSWPTLDFGYTTTMAILFLLASIVFGAGNGNTALEQGAVAFGFLATVAFCADFGLFIKYRGTPCQKRNNQQADQPPRPESEKLNANGAESN
;
A
#
# COMPACT_ATOMS: atom_id res chain seq x y z
N MET A 1 28.46 59.75 -30.32
CA MET A 1 27.69 59.10 -29.23
C MET A 1 28.28 59.63 -27.93
N PHE A 2 27.59 60.55 -27.25
CA PHE A 2 28.14 61.26 -26.09
C PHE A 2 27.85 60.54 -24.77
N SER A 3 28.75 60.67 -23.80
CA SER A 3 28.68 60.06 -22.45
C SER A 3 27.49 60.61 -21.64
N PRO A 4 26.85 59.82 -20.75
CA PRO A 4 25.68 60.25 -19.96
C PRO A 4 25.92 61.54 -19.14
N LYS A 5 27.15 61.75 -18.62
CA LYS A 5 27.51 63.00 -17.93
C LYS A 5 27.50 64.24 -18.84
N MET A 6 27.71 64.05 -20.14
CA MET A 6 27.70 65.12 -21.13
C MET A 6 26.29 65.47 -21.60
N GLN A 7 25.33 64.53 -21.52
CA GLN A 7 23.91 64.83 -21.70
C GLN A 7 23.42 65.78 -20.59
N ASP A 8 23.76 65.50 -19.33
CA ASP A 8 23.35 66.35 -18.19
C ASP A 8 23.85 67.79 -18.30
N SER A 9 25.08 68.01 -18.79
CA SER A 9 25.63 69.35 -19.02
C SER A 9 24.98 70.09 -20.20
N VAL A 10 24.61 69.37 -21.27
CA VAL A 10 23.89 69.96 -22.42
C VAL A 10 22.45 70.30 -22.06
N PHE A 11 21.78 69.47 -21.25
CA PHE A 11 20.45 69.74 -20.69
C PHE A 11 20.46 70.94 -19.74
N GLY A 12 21.50 71.09 -18.91
CA GLY A 12 21.69 72.27 -18.05
C GLY A 12 21.84 73.57 -18.85
N LEU A 13 22.57 73.53 -19.96
CA LEU A 13 22.73 74.69 -20.86
C LEU A 13 21.42 75.08 -21.56
N LEU A 14 20.66 74.08 -22.04
CA LEU A 14 19.34 74.28 -22.66
C LEU A 14 18.30 74.82 -21.66
N TYR A 15 18.37 74.39 -20.40
CA TYR A 15 17.51 74.89 -19.31
C TYR A 15 17.80 76.35 -18.98
N PHE A 16 19.09 76.74 -18.98
CA PHE A 16 19.52 78.13 -18.79
C PHE A 16 19.05 79.03 -19.95
N ILE A 17 19.14 78.54 -21.20
CA ILE A 17 18.67 79.25 -22.39
C ILE A 17 17.14 79.41 -22.42
N CYS A 18 16.38 78.41 -21.94
CA CYS A 18 14.91 78.53 -21.81
C CYS A 18 14.49 79.55 -20.74
N SER A 19 15.23 79.62 -19.62
CA SER A 19 14.96 80.55 -18.52
C SER A 19 15.19 82.01 -18.92
N LEU A 20 16.13 82.27 -19.82
CA LEU A 20 16.39 83.61 -20.39
C LEU A 20 15.32 84.11 -21.37
N LYS A 21 14.45 83.22 -21.89
CA LYS A 21 13.38 83.58 -22.85
C LYS A 21 11.96 83.56 -22.27
N GLY A 22 11.81 83.38 -20.94
CA GLY A 22 10.48 83.30 -20.31
C GLY A 22 9.64 82.10 -20.75
N LEU A 23 10.25 81.10 -21.38
CA LEU A 23 9.60 79.85 -21.78
C LEU A 23 9.72 78.84 -20.64
N THR A 24 8.61 78.43 -20.05
CA THR A 24 8.56 77.35 -19.06
C THR A 24 8.84 76.02 -19.75
N CYS A 25 10.10 75.59 -19.74
CA CYS A 25 10.49 74.27 -20.22
C CYS A 25 10.23 73.26 -19.09
N SER A 26 9.00 72.76 -18.97
CA SER A 26 8.73 71.61 -18.09
C SER A 26 9.49 70.41 -18.67
N GLN A 27 10.49 69.88 -17.97
CA GLN A 27 11.14 68.64 -18.40
C GLN A 27 10.23 67.43 -18.10
N TRP A 28 10.34 66.38 -18.91
CA TRP A 28 9.66 65.12 -18.63
C TRP A 28 10.24 64.50 -17.35
N THR A 29 9.43 63.78 -16.58
CA THR A 29 9.92 63.05 -15.40
C THR A 29 9.24 61.69 -15.30
N MET A 30 9.97 60.68 -14.85
CA MET A 30 9.43 59.35 -14.57
C MET A 30 9.73 58.99 -13.11
N LYS A 31 8.67 58.79 -12.34
CA LYS A 31 8.70 58.48 -10.92
C LYS A 31 8.29 57.03 -10.70
N VAL A 32 9.23 56.26 -10.18
CA VAL A 32 9.03 54.89 -9.68
C VAL A 32 9.64 54.83 -8.29
N GLN A 33 9.18 53.90 -7.46
CA GLN A 33 9.86 53.55 -6.22
C GLN A 33 11.10 52.70 -6.54
N ASP A 34 12.22 52.94 -5.85
CA ASP A 34 13.44 52.15 -6.10
C ASP A 34 13.27 50.68 -5.68
N GLN A 35 12.50 50.45 -4.61
CA GLN A 35 12.15 49.12 -4.10
C GLN A 35 10.67 49.06 -3.70
N VAL A 36 10.01 47.96 -4.03
CA VAL A 36 8.65 47.63 -3.65
C VAL A 36 8.68 46.28 -2.93
N ASN A 37 8.04 46.20 -1.76
CA ASN A 37 7.92 44.95 -1.02
C ASN A 37 6.53 44.35 -1.23
N GLY A 38 6.47 43.07 -1.58
CA GLY A 38 5.21 42.32 -1.71
C GLY A 38 5.24 41.04 -0.88
N THR A 39 4.09 40.59 -0.40
CA THR A 39 3.99 39.35 0.39
C THR A 39 3.64 38.16 -0.51
N LEU A 40 4.25 37.00 -0.27
CA LEU A 40 3.95 35.75 -1.01
C LEU A 40 2.42 35.47 -1.03
N GLY A 41 1.89 35.07 -2.18
CA GLY A 41 0.47 34.78 -2.42
C GLY A 41 -0.45 36.01 -2.54
N GLN A 42 0.04 37.21 -2.19
CA GLN A 42 -0.74 38.45 -2.24
C GLN A 42 -0.56 39.18 -3.57
N ASN A 43 -1.38 40.21 -3.79
CA ASN A 43 -1.26 41.10 -4.96
C ASN A 43 -0.40 42.32 -4.59
N VAL A 44 0.39 42.83 -5.54
CA VAL A 44 1.20 44.05 -5.36
C VAL A 44 1.00 45.00 -6.53
N ILE A 45 1.14 46.30 -6.25
CA ILE A 45 1.13 47.34 -7.26
C ILE A 45 2.55 47.91 -7.38
N LEU A 46 3.10 47.90 -8.60
CA LEU A 46 4.33 48.60 -8.93
C LEU A 46 3.97 50.02 -9.40
N PRO A 47 4.20 51.06 -8.57
CA PRO A 47 3.82 52.41 -8.92
C PRO A 47 4.77 52.98 -9.98
N CYS A 48 4.18 53.53 -11.04
CA CYS A 48 4.92 54.20 -12.09
C CYS A 48 4.11 55.37 -12.64
N VAL A 49 4.63 56.58 -12.47
CA VAL A 49 3.98 57.81 -12.93
C VAL A 49 4.96 58.59 -13.81
N PHE A 50 4.51 59.00 -14.99
CA PHE A 50 5.30 59.81 -15.91
C PHE A 50 4.63 61.16 -16.20
N THR A 51 5.45 62.19 -16.43
CA THR A 51 5.01 63.51 -16.87
C THR A 51 5.60 63.82 -18.24
N HIS A 52 4.79 64.38 -19.13
CA HIS A 52 5.22 64.79 -20.47
C HIS A 52 4.90 66.27 -20.71
N PRO A 53 5.80 67.08 -21.29
CA PRO A 53 5.60 68.53 -21.44
C PRO A 53 4.39 68.89 -22.30
N LYS A 54 4.01 67.99 -23.21
CA LYS A 54 2.85 68.12 -24.10
C LYS A 54 1.73 67.15 -23.75
N GLN A 55 1.63 66.67 -22.51
CA GLN A 55 0.66 65.62 -22.11
C GLN A 55 -0.79 65.99 -22.50
N ASN A 56 -1.21 67.23 -22.27
CA ASN A 56 -2.57 67.70 -22.55
C ASN A 56 -2.85 67.91 -24.04
N THR A 57 -1.81 68.12 -24.84
CA THR A 57 -1.91 68.36 -26.30
C THR A 57 -1.56 67.14 -27.14
N TYR A 58 -1.03 66.08 -26.53
CA TYR A 58 -0.65 64.86 -27.22
C TYR A 58 -1.88 64.14 -27.76
N THR A 59 -1.83 63.66 -29.00
CA THR A 59 -2.99 63.07 -29.67
C THR A 59 -2.73 61.64 -30.16
N GLY A 60 -1.51 61.13 -29.95
CA GLY A 60 -1.09 59.81 -30.41
C GLY A 60 -1.41 58.69 -29.43
N ASP A 61 -0.81 57.53 -29.69
CA ASP A 61 -0.93 56.34 -28.84
C ASP A 61 0.10 56.38 -27.70
N ILE A 62 -0.31 55.95 -26.52
CA ILE A 62 0.55 55.77 -25.35
C ILE A 62 0.74 54.26 -25.18
N THR A 63 1.96 53.77 -25.37
CA THR A 63 2.28 52.35 -25.21
C THR A 63 3.05 52.15 -23.91
N VAL A 64 2.46 51.39 -23.00
CA VAL A 64 3.05 51.03 -21.70
C VAL A 64 3.58 49.60 -21.78
N LYS A 65 4.83 49.39 -21.40
CA LYS A 65 5.48 48.07 -21.35
C LYS A 65 6.13 47.88 -19.99
N TRP A 66 5.90 46.73 -19.40
CA TRP A 66 6.62 46.28 -18.21
C TRP A 66 7.50 45.08 -18.56
N MET A 67 8.77 45.17 -18.23
CA MET A 67 9.77 44.12 -18.49
C MET A 67 10.28 43.59 -17.15
N GLN A 68 10.49 42.26 -17.06
CA GLN A 68 10.98 41.59 -15.84
C GLN A 68 12.39 41.05 -16.09
N GLY A 69 13.35 41.44 -15.25
CA GLY A 69 14.77 41.15 -15.41
C GLY A 69 15.32 41.70 -16.74
N ASN A 70 16.32 41.01 -17.30
CA ASN A 70 16.96 41.37 -18.58
C ASN A 70 16.24 40.77 -19.81
N LYS A 71 14.94 40.46 -19.69
CA LYS A 71 14.16 39.92 -20.80
C LYS A 71 13.89 41.04 -21.81
N HIS A 72 14.12 40.75 -23.10
CA HIS A 72 13.86 41.70 -24.18
C HIS A 72 12.35 41.89 -24.45
N GLU A 73 11.54 40.92 -24.05
CA GLU A 73 10.09 40.94 -24.23
C GLU A 73 9.36 41.43 -22.97
N PRO A 74 8.29 42.23 -23.12
CA PRO A 74 7.49 42.68 -21.99
C PRO A 74 6.63 41.56 -21.42
N ILE A 75 6.51 41.51 -20.10
CA ILE A 75 5.55 40.64 -19.39
C ILE A 75 4.11 41.19 -19.46
N PHE A 76 3.99 42.50 -19.67
CA PHE A 76 2.74 43.22 -19.80
C PHE A 76 2.93 44.34 -20.81
N GLN A 77 2.00 44.47 -21.74
CA GLN A 77 1.99 45.55 -22.72
C GLN A 77 0.58 46.10 -22.84
N CYS A 78 0.43 47.41 -22.84
CA CYS A 78 -0.85 48.04 -23.05
C CYS A 78 -0.76 49.27 -23.94
N LYS A 79 -1.65 49.37 -24.92
CA LYS A 79 -1.72 50.47 -25.86
C LYS A 79 -3.03 51.24 -25.67
N VAL A 80 -2.92 52.54 -25.41
CA VAL A 80 -4.06 53.42 -25.13
C VAL A 80 -4.00 54.65 -26.02
N HIS A 81 -5.08 54.93 -26.75
CA HIS A 81 -5.20 56.15 -27.52
C HIS A 81 -5.61 57.33 -26.61
N ASN A 82 -4.97 58.51 -26.73
CA ASN A 82 -5.16 59.59 -25.75
C ASN A 82 -6.56 60.25 -25.81
N LYS A 83 -7.18 60.33 -27.01
CA LYS A 83 -8.42 61.09 -27.25
C LYS A 83 -9.74 60.32 -27.13
N THR A 84 -9.74 58.99 -27.06
CA THR A 84 -11.00 58.20 -27.08
C THR A 84 -11.64 58.08 -25.70
N ASN A 85 -12.87 58.60 -25.51
CA ASN A 85 -13.51 58.67 -24.19
C ASN A 85 -14.07 57.33 -23.66
N ARG A 86 -13.95 56.21 -24.40
CA ARG A 86 -14.30 54.85 -23.92
C ARG A 86 -13.37 53.76 -24.51
N GLN A 87 -12.83 52.93 -23.61
CA GLN A 87 -12.45 51.50 -23.74
C GLN A 87 -11.53 50.95 -24.87
N ASP A 88 -10.87 51.76 -25.70
CA ASP A 88 -9.77 51.26 -26.56
C ASP A 88 -8.45 51.07 -25.78
N ILE A 89 -8.50 50.24 -24.74
CA ILE A 89 -7.32 49.84 -23.96
C ILE A 89 -7.00 48.41 -24.38
N ASN A 90 -6.05 48.25 -25.31
CA ASN A 90 -5.58 46.94 -25.73
C ASN A 90 -4.39 46.54 -24.86
N CYS A 91 -4.67 45.86 -23.74
CA CYS A 91 -3.64 45.28 -22.88
C CYS A 91 -3.50 43.79 -23.17
N THR A 92 -2.26 43.34 -23.34
CA THR A 92 -1.91 41.93 -23.51
C THR A 92 -0.88 41.53 -22.46
N ASN A 93 -0.93 40.24 -22.09
CA ASN A 93 0.06 39.58 -21.25
C ASN A 93 0.81 38.59 -22.15
N PRO A 94 1.86 39.01 -22.88
CA PRO A 94 2.50 38.18 -23.90
C PRO A 94 3.11 36.90 -23.32
N ARG A 95 3.44 36.90 -22.02
CA ARG A 95 3.82 35.70 -21.25
C ARG A 95 2.73 35.40 -20.23
N SER A 96 2.02 34.28 -20.39
CA SER A 96 0.86 33.92 -19.55
C SER A 96 1.21 33.48 -18.11
N SER A 97 2.49 33.47 -17.72
CA SER A 97 2.93 32.93 -16.43
C SER A 97 2.58 33.79 -15.21
N GLN A 98 2.22 35.06 -15.41
CA GLN A 98 1.94 36.00 -14.32
C GLN A 98 0.70 36.82 -14.65
N GLN A 99 -0.33 36.72 -13.80
CA GLN A 99 -1.59 37.44 -14.00
C GLN A 99 -1.39 38.91 -13.64
N THR A 100 -1.14 39.73 -14.66
CA THR A 100 -0.90 41.17 -14.51
C THR A 100 -2.03 41.98 -15.12
N SER A 101 -2.25 43.18 -14.56
CA SER A 101 -3.32 44.10 -14.99
C SER A 101 -2.89 45.55 -14.81
N LEU A 102 -3.39 46.43 -15.67
CA LEU A 102 -3.18 47.87 -15.56
C LEU A 102 -4.02 48.41 -14.40
N GLN A 103 -3.38 49.04 -13.42
CA GLN A 103 -4.07 49.68 -12.29
C GLN A 103 -4.26 51.18 -12.52
N GLY A 104 -3.27 51.84 -13.13
CA GLY A 104 -3.28 53.27 -13.40
C GLY A 104 -4.03 53.67 -14.68
N ASN A 105 -4.17 54.98 -14.91
CA ASN A 105 -4.65 55.53 -16.18
C ASN A 105 -3.52 56.23 -16.96
N PRO A 106 -3.00 55.62 -18.05
CA PRO A 106 -1.87 56.17 -18.82
C PRO A 106 -2.12 57.57 -19.39
N ARG A 107 -3.39 57.93 -19.67
CA ARG A 107 -3.76 59.27 -20.15
C ARG A 107 -3.51 60.35 -19.12
N LYS A 108 -3.63 60.00 -17.83
CA LYS A 108 -3.33 60.85 -16.68
C LYS A 108 -1.87 60.72 -16.21
N GLY A 109 -1.03 59.99 -16.95
CA GLY A 109 0.37 59.76 -16.60
C GLY A 109 0.61 58.61 -15.63
N ASP A 110 -0.42 57.87 -15.21
CA ASP A 110 -0.29 56.75 -14.27
C ASP A 110 -0.27 55.41 -15.01
N THR A 111 0.86 54.72 -14.96
CA THR A 111 1.10 53.45 -15.65
C THR A 111 1.41 52.33 -14.66
N SER A 112 0.86 52.44 -13.45
CA SER A 112 1.05 51.48 -12.36
C SER A 112 0.53 50.09 -12.74
N LEU A 113 1.34 49.07 -12.48
CA LEU A 113 1.06 47.67 -12.80
C LEU A 113 0.62 46.92 -11.55
N ARG A 114 -0.47 46.17 -11.63
CA ARG A 114 -0.86 45.21 -10.60
C ARG A 114 -0.42 43.80 -11.01
N ILE A 115 0.33 43.14 -10.13
CA ILE A 115 0.74 41.74 -10.25
C ILE A 115 -0.05 40.94 -9.21
N ASN A 116 -0.77 39.91 -9.65
CA ASN A 116 -1.55 39.05 -8.76
C ASN A 116 -0.79 37.80 -8.33
N ASN A 117 -1.12 37.27 -7.15
CA ASN A 117 -0.62 36.01 -6.60
C ASN A 117 0.91 35.88 -6.67
N LEU A 118 1.61 36.74 -5.91
CA LEU A 118 3.06 36.77 -5.90
C LEU A 118 3.69 35.42 -5.55
N GLN A 119 4.71 35.05 -6.33
CA GLN A 119 5.54 33.86 -6.13
C GLN A 119 6.98 34.26 -5.83
N PHE A 120 7.80 33.38 -5.26
CA PHE A 120 9.23 33.66 -5.04
C PHE A 120 9.97 34.02 -6.34
N THR A 121 9.60 33.41 -7.47
CA THR A 121 10.12 33.73 -8.81
C THR A 121 9.72 35.13 -9.32
N SER A 122 8.79 35.79 -8.63
CA SER A 122 8.38 37.16 -8.94
C SER A 122 9.41 38.20 -8.48
N ALA A 123 10.31 37.83 -7.56
CA ALA A 123 11.39 38.69 -7.07
C ALA A 123 12.37 39.01 -8.20
N SER A 124 12.34 40.24 -8.71
CA SER A 124 13.15 40.64 -9.85
C SER A 124 13.22 42.17 -9.99
N GLN A 125 14.08 42.62 -10.91
CA GLN A 125 14.06 44.01 -11.38
C GLN A 125 12.94 44.17 -12.42
N TYR A 126 12.01 45.08 -12.18
CA TYR A 126 10.97 45.43 -13.13
C TYR A 126 11.28 46.78 -13.76
N THR A 127 11.08 46.89 -15.07
CA THR A 127 11.30 48.12 -15.81
C THR A 127 9.98 48.62 -16.35
N CYS A 128 9.56 49.80 -15.89
CA CYS A 128 8.45 50.53 -16.46
C CYS A 128 8.96 51.29 -17.69
N ARG A 129 8.38 51.04 -18.86
CA ARG A 129 8.75 51.68 -20.12
C ARG A 129 7.50 52.27 -20.77
N VAL A 130 7.55 53.56 -21.08
CA VAL A 130 6.48 54.28 -21.79
C VAL A 130 7.03 54.75 -23.13
N GLU A 131 6.35 54.35 -24.20
CA GLU A 131 6.67 54.71 -25.58
C GLU A 131 5.55 55.59 -26.13
N LEU A 132 5.93 56.81 -26.54
CA LEU A 132 5.14 57.74 -27.33
C LEU A 132 5.62 57.69 -28.79
N ASN A 133 4.93 58.35 -29.71
CA ASN A 133 5.26 58.30 -31.14
C ASN A 133 6.71 58.72 -31.49
N TYR A 134 7.33 59.57 -30.67
CA TYR A 134 8.65 60.16 -30.95
C TYR A 134 9.66 59.93 -29.83
N ASP A 135 9.22 59.48 -28.65
CA ASP A 135 10.04 59.40 -27.45
C ASP A 135 9.77 58.12 -26.68
N LYS A 136 10.79 57.67 -25.95
CA LYS A 136 10.74 56.50 -25.09
C LYS A 136 11.37 56.83 -23.75
N PHE A 137 10.66 56.50 -22.68
CA PHE A 137 11.08 56.75 -21.31
C PHE A 137 11.04 55.45 -20.52
N GLU A 138 12.06 55.20 -19.70
CA GLU A 138 12.09 54.00 -18.85
C GLU A 138 12.75 54.26 -17.51
N LYS A 139 12.28 53.53 -16.50
CA LYS A 139 12.87 53.51 -15.16
C LYS A 139 12.65 52.16 -14.48
N HIS A 140 13.57 51.78 -13.62
CA HIS A 140 13.60 50.46 -12.99
C HIS A 140 13.17 50.51 -11.52
N THR A 141 12.57 49.43 -11.03
CA THR A 141 12.20 49.20 -9.63
C THR A 141 12.51 47.75 -9.25
N MET A 142 12.93 47.50 -8.02
CA MET A 142 13.17 46.15 -7.50
C MET A 142 11.94 45.67 -6.72
N LEU A 143 11.39 44.51 -7.09
CA LEU A 143 10.34 43.86 -6.32
C LEU A 143 10.96 42.82 -5.39
N ASN A 144 10.83 43.03 -4.08
CA ASN A 144 11.24 42.10 -3.05
C ASN A 144 10.02 41.31 -2.56
N ILE A 145 10.18 40.00 -2.37
CA ILE A 145 9.11 39.11 -1.92
C ILE A 145 9.34 38.71 -0.47
N ASN A 146 8.46 39.16 0.40
CA ASN A 146 8.46 38.86 1.82
C ASN A 146 7.57 37.65 2.10
N ALA A 147 8.05 36.73 2.95
CA ALA A 147 7.30 35.55 3.34
C ALA A 147 7.57 35.23 4.82
N PRO A 148 6.54 35.00 5.65
CA PRO A 148 6.72 34.54 7.03
C PRO A 148 7.41 33.17 7.05
N ALA A 149 8.07 32.86 8.16
CA ALA A 149 8.70 31.56 8.35
C ALA A 149 7.65 30.43 8.32
N GLN A 150 7.89 29.39 7.53
CA GLN A 150 7.02 28.22 7.42
C GLN A 150 7.84 26.94 7.37
N ILE A 151 7.48 25.94 8.16
CA ILE A 151 8.14 24.63 8.18
C ILE A 151 7.49 23.73 7.14
N LEU A 152 8.24 23.43 6.07
CA LEU A 152 7.81 22.53 5.00
C LEU A 152 7.74 21.09 5.50
N SER A 153 8.81 20.61 6.13
CA SER A 153 8.90 19.22 6.61
C SER A 153 9.73 19.10 7.87
N LEU A 154 9.32 18.18 8.74
CA LEU A 154 10.09 17.68 9.86
C LEU A 154 10.16 16.17 9.71
N SER A 155 11.33 15.65 9.34
CA SER A 155 11.52 14.25 8.99
C SER A 155 12.63 13.62 9.82
N MET A 156 12.52 12.31 10.02
CA MET A 156 13.55 11.51 10.66
C MET A 156 14.39 10.84 9.57
N ASP A 157 15.69 11.04 9.63
CA ASP A 157 16.69 10.46 8.71
C ASP A 157 17.69 9.64 9.52
N PHE A 158 18.36 8.66 8.93
CA PHE A 158 19.32 7.81 9.64
C PHE A 158 20.68 7.89 8.95
N GLU A 159 21.67 8.44 9.65
CA GLU A 159 23.06 8.49 9.18
C GLU A 159 23.94 7.50 9.96
N VAL A 160 25.16 7.25 9.47
CA VAL A 160 26.11 6.26 10.03
C VAL A 160 26.40 6.47 11.53
N GLN A 161 26.19 7.69 12.04
CA GLN A 161 26.44 8.09 13.42
C GLN A 161 25.20 8.01 14.34
N GLY A 162 24.01 7.72 13.81
CA GLY A 162 22.77 7.63 14.58
C GLY A 162 21.53 8.16 13.84
N MET A 163 20.40 8.15 14.53
CA MET A 163 19.16 8.77 14.05
C MET A 163 19.34 10.30 14.03
N MET A 164 18.88 10.98 12.99
CA MET A 164 18.90 12.43 12.85
C MET A 164 17.51 12.98 12.60
N LEU A 165 17.18 14.12 13.20
CA LEU A 165 16.00 14.90 12.85
C LEU A 165 16.40 15.98 11.86
N LYS A 166 15.73 16.05 10.71
CA LYS A 166 15.92 17.06 9.68
C LYS A 166 14.68 17.95 9.60
N CYS A 167 14.90 19.25 9.78
CA CYS A 167 13.87 20.27 9.67
C CYS A 167 14.15 21.15 8.46
N ILE A 168 13.16 21.30 7.58
CA ILE A 168 13.24 22.15 6.38
C ILE A 168 12.18 23.23 6.49
N ALA A 169 12.62 24.49 6.39
CA ALA A 169 11.75 25.65 6.43
C ALA A 169 12.01 26.60 5.27
N GLN A 170 11.02 27.41 4.96
CA GLN A 170 11.06 28.42 3.91
C GLN A 170 10.60 29.77 4.45
N GLY A 171 11.18 30.85 3.95
CA GLY A 171 10.78 32.21 4.33
C GLY A 171 11.72 33.26 3.76
N ASN A 172 11.25 34.51 3.68
CA ASN A 172 12.09 35.66 3.33
C ASN A 172 11.72 36.86 4.21
N PRO A 173 12.57 37.30 5.15
CA PRO A 173 13.96 36.87 5.37
C PRO A 173 14.11 35.39 5.73
N ILE A 174 15.25 34.80 5.35
CA ILE A 174 15.55 33.37 5.58
C ILE A 174 15.38 33.06 7.07
N PRO A 175 14.57 32.06 7.44
CA PRO A 175 14.25 31.81 8.83
C PRO A 175 15.43 31.19 9.59
N GLN A 176 15.52 31.48 10.88
CA GLN A 176 16.41 30.82 11.81
C GLN A 176 15.72 29.58 12.38
N LEU A 177 16.36 28.43 12.25
CA LEU A 177 15.88 27.18 12.83
C LEU A 177 16.40 27.02 14.26
N LYS A 178 15.47 26.79 15.19
CA LYS A 178 15.74 26.55 16.60
C LYS A 178 15.16 25.20 16.99
N TRP A 179 15.96 24.38 17.66
CA TRP A 179 15.52 23.10 18.18
C TRP A 179 15.17 23.25 19.65
N THR A 180 14.01 22.74 20.04
CA THR A 180 13.54 22.72 21.43
C THR A 180 13.72 21.32 21.99
N THR A 181 14.25 21.23 23.20
CA THR A 181 14.39 20.01 24.00
C THR A 181 13.46 20.04 25.23
N SER A 182 13.30 18.92 25.94
CA SER A 182 12.57 18.81 27.22
C SER A 182 13.18 19.70 28.32
N SER A 183 14.47 20.02 28.19
CA SER A 183 15.29 20.80 29.12
C SER A 183 15.50 22.26 28.72
N GLY A 184 15.09 22.68 27.51
CA GLY A 184 15.25 24.06 27.04
C GLY A 184 15.44 24.19 25.53
N LEU A 185 16.14 25.24 25.09
CA LEU A 185 16.53 25.44 23.69
C LEU A 185 17.92 24.85 23.45
N LEU A 186 18.11 24.15 22.33
CA LEU A 186 19.41 23.62 21.94
C LEU A 186 20.23 24.74 21.27
N GLU A 187 21.15 25.35 22.01
CA GLU A 187 21.94 26.50 21.54
C GLU A 187 23.01 26.14 20.49
N ASN A 188 23.46 24.88 20.45
CA ASN A 188 24.60 24.41 19.62
C ASN A 188 24.20 23.32 18.61
N ALA A 189 23.08 23.49 17.89
CA ALA A 189 22.73 22.55 16.82
C ALA A 189 23.76 22.63 15.67
N PRO A 190 24.26 21.49 15.14
CA PRO A 190 25.22 21.50 14.04
C PRO A 190 24.59 22.14 12.78
N ASN A 191 25.07 23.33 12.45
CA ASN A 191 24.58 24.16 11.36
C ASN A 191 25.05 23.68 9.99
N LYS A 192 24.68 22.46 9.58
CA LYS A 192 24.75 22.10 8.16
C LYS A 192 23.52 22.70 7.46
N THR A 193 23.62 24.01 7.23
CA THR A 193 22.57 24.80 6.59
C THR A 193 22.81 24.80 5.08
N ASP A 194 22.00 24.03 4.36
CA ASP A 194 21.95 24.13 2.91
C ASP A 194 21.03 25.29 2.55
N TYR A 195 21.60 26.34 1.94
CA TYR A 195 20.87 27.53 1.52
C TYR A 195 20.57 27.41 0.03
N SER A 196 19.28 27.30 -0.29
CA SER A 196 18.81 27.34 -1.67
C SER A 196 17.52 28.13 -1.73
N ASN A 197 17.42 29.14 -2.60
CA ASN A 197 16.18 29.86 -2.95
C ASN A 197 15.13 29.97 -1.82
N TYR A 198 15.42 30.76 -0.77
CA TYR A 198 14.55 31.04 0.39
C TYR A 198 14.28 29.85 1.32
N ILE A 199 14.94 28.71 1.13
CA ILE A 199 14.82 27.49 1.93
C ILE A 199 16.08 27.33 2.79
N VAL A 200 15.86 26.85 4.01
CA VAL A 200 16.91 26.47 4.98
C VAL A 200 16.60 25.09 5.54
N ALA A 201 17.64 24.28 5.72
CA ALA A 201 17.56 23.00 6.39
C ALA A 201 18.53 22.94 7.58
N SER A 202 18.14 22.25 8.65
CA SER A 202 19.00 21.93 9.78
C SER A 202 18.79 20.48 10.18
N SER A 203 19.86 19.81 10.58
CA SER A 203 19.82 18.42 11.05
C SER A 203 20.46 18.32 12.44
N VAL A 204 19.86 17.51 13.33
CA VAL A 204 20.38 17.26 14.69
C VAL A 204 20.39 15.75 14.98
N LEU A 205 21.45 15.25 15.61
CA LEU A 205 21.58 13.84 15.99
C LEU A 205 20.70 13.53 17.22
N VAL A 206 19.87 12.50 17.12
CA VAL A 206 18.99 11.97 18.16
C VAL A 206 19.81 11.04 19.06
N SER A 207 20.79 11.59 19.77
CA SER A 207 21.43 10.91 20.91
C SER A 207 20.84 11.34 22.26
N ASP A 208 20.04 12.40 22.28
CA ASP A 208 19.44 12.94 23.50
C ASP A 208 17.92 12.81 23.41
N GLN A 209 17.33 12.11 24.38
CA GLN A 209 15.88 11.80 24.49
C GLN A 209 14.99 13.05 24.65
N ASP A 210 15.51 14.23 24.37
CA ASP A 210 14.91 15.47 24.79
C ASP A 210 14.41 16.34 23.62
N VAL A 211 14.83 16.16 22.36
CA VAL A 211 14.38 17.03 21.25
C VAL A 211 12.88 16.86 20.97
N SER A 212 12.09 17.90 21.24
CA SER A 212 10.63 17.92 21.21
C SER A 212 10.04 18.74 20.07
N ALA A 213 10.76 19.72 19.52
CA ALA A 213 10.25 20.54 18.42
C ALA A 213 11.34 21.17 17.56
N CYS A 214 11.00 21.42 16.30
CA CYS A 214 11.69 22.39 15.45
C CYS A 214 10.84 23.66 15.33
N GLN A 215 11.47 24.80 15.48
CA GLN A 215 10.87 26.11 15.39
C GLN A 215 11.61 26.95 14.34
N ALA A 216 10.90 27.46 13.35
CA ALA A 216 11.43 28.35 12.32
C ALA A 216 10.98 29.78 12.61
N VAL A 217 11.90 30.73 12.67
CA VAL A 217 11.61 32.12 13.06
C VAL A 217 12.21 33.10 12.07
N ASN A 218 11.42 34.06 11.58
CA ASN A 218 11.93 35.23 10.89
C ASN A 218 11.24 36.51 11.38
N SER A 219 11.65 37.67 10.83
CA SER A 219 11.11 38.97 11.24
C SER A 219 9.62 39.17 10.92
N LEU A 220 9.01 38.28 10.14
CA LEU A 220 7.63 38.38 9.68
C LEU A 220 6.70 37.35 10.32
N GLY A 221 7.24 36.32 10.97
CA GLY A 221 6.45 35.27 11.58
C GLY A 221 7.29 34.11 12.10
N GLN A 222 6.58 33.16 12.71
CA GLN A 222 7.16 31.98 13.32
C GLN A 222 6.24 30.79 13.06
N ASP A 223 6.85 29.64 12.82
CA ASP A 223 6.16 28.36 12.69
C ASP A 223 6.88 27.32 13.55
N GLN A 224 6.13 26.37 14.11
CA GLN A 224 6.66 25.34 15.00
C GLN A 224 5.99 24.00 14.71
N LYS A 225 6.81 22.99 14.46
CA LYS A 225 6.36 21.59 14.38
C LYS A 225 7.05 20.80 15.49
N THR A 226 6.23 20.20 16.34
CA THR A 226 6.69 19.28 17.38
C THR A 226 6.96 17.92 16.77
N VAL A 227 8.07 17.30 17.20
CA VAL A 227 8.22 15.86 17.08
C VAL A 227 7.20 15.32 18.08
N LEU A 228 6.11 14.72 17.60
CA LEU A 228 5.11 14.17 18.51
C LEU A 228 5.84 13.21 19.45
N PRO A 229 5.90 13.48 20.77
CA PRO A 229 6.30 12.45 21.71
C PRO A 229 5.27 11.36 21.49
N ASN A 230 5.71 10.17 21.08
CA ASN A 230 4.83 9.00 20.90
C ASN A 230 3.82 9.02 22.04
N ASN A 231 2.58 9.41 21.75
CA ASN A 231 1.53 9.36 22.74
C ASN A 231 1.35 7.85 22.97
N PRO A 232 1.67 7.32 24.17
CA PRO A 232 1.52 5.88 24.42
C PRO A 232 0.05 5.44 24.32
N ASN A 233 -0.88 6.38 24.13
CA ASN A 233 -2.27 6.11 23.81
C ASN A 233 -2.50 6.01 22.29
N CYS A 234 -1.82 5.05 21.65
CA CYS A 234 -2.27 4.49 20.39
C CYS A 234 -3.41 3.49 20.70
N SER A 235 -4.58 4.03 20.98
CA SER A 235 -5.79 3.29 21.36
C SER A 235 -6.29 2.33 20.28
N GLY A 236 -5.84 2.45 19.02
CA GLY A 236 -6.14 1.50 17.95
C GLY A 236 -5.38 0.17 18.04
N LEU A 237 -4.12 0.18 18.52
CA LEU A 237 -3.25 -1.00 18.55
C LEU A 237 -3.48 -1.88 19.79
N LEU A 238 -3.85 -1.25 20.92
CA LEU A 238 -4.35 -1.98 22.08
C LEU A 238 -5.68 -2.66 21.75
N VAL A 239 -6.57 -2.06 20.96
CA VAL A 239 -7.85 -2.69 20.65
C VAL A 239 -7.68 -3.93 19.76
N THR A 240 -6.82 -3.94 18.75
CA THR A 240 -6.62 -5.15 17.92
C THR A 240 -5.83 -6.25 18.63
N THR A 241 -4.81 -5.89 19.42
CA THR A 241 -4.04 -6.86 20.22
C THR A 241 -4.85 -7.36 21.41
N ILE A 242 -5.52 -6.49 22.18
CA ILE A 242 -6.41 -6.88 23.28
C ILE A 242 -7.63 -7.61 22.74
N LEU A 243 -8.27 -7.21 21.63
CA LEU A 243 -9.34 -8.02 21.02
C LEU A 243 -8.80 -9.35 20.52
N GLY A 244 -7.59 -9.41 19.96
CA GLY A 244 -6.93 -10.66 19.58
C GLY A 244 -6.69 -11.58 20.78
N TRP A 245 -6.15 -11.05 21.87
CA TRP A 245 -5.91 -11.77 23.12
C TRP A 245 -7.21 -12.08 23.87
N LEU A 246 -8.25 -11.24 23.81
CA LEU A 246 -9.58 -11.48 24.38
C LEU A 246 -10.38 -12.47 23.54
N LEU A 247 -10.22 -12.48 22.22
CA LEU A 247 -10.76 -13.52 21.33
C LEU A 247 -10.01 -14.84 21.56
N LEU A 248 -8.69 -14.81 21.77
CA LEU A 248 -7.91 -15.99 22.13
C LEU A 248 -8.35 -16.54 23.50
N LEU A 249 -8.43 -15.69 24.52
CA LEU A 249 -8.89 -16.04 25.87
C LEU A 249 -10.37 -16.44 25.87
N GLY A 250 -11.20 -15.79 25.06
CA GLY A 250 -12.62 -16.11 24.88
C GLY A 250 -12.83 -17.43 24.17
N LEU A 251 -12.00 -17.76 23.17
CA LEU A 251 -12.03 -19.03 22.45
C LEU A 251 -11.45 -20.16 23.32
N VAL A 252 -10.40 -19.90 24.10
CA VAL A 252 -9.87 -20.82 25.13
C VAL A 252 -10.90 -21.02 26.25
N ALA A 253 -11.54 -19.96 26.74
CA ALA A 253 -12.57 -20.02 27.78
C ALA A 253 -13.85 -20.69 27.26
N PHE A 254 -14.25 -20.46 26.01
CA PHE A 254 -15.35 -21.17 25.35
C PHE A 254 -15.04 -22.66 25.19
N ILE A 255 -13.80 -23.01 24.83
CA ILE A 255 -13.36 -24.41 24.79
C ILE A 255 -13.34 -25.01 26.21
N LEU A 256 -12.86 -24.28 27.22
CA LEU A 256 -12.87 -24.71 28.63
C LEU A 256 -14.28 -24.78 29.23
N ASP A 257 -15.20 -23.90 28.83
CA ASP A 257 -16.61 -23.90 29.23
C ASP A 257 -17.37 -25.02 28.51
N MET A 258 -17.10 -25.25 27.23
CA MET A 258 -17.54 -26.44 26.52
C MET A 258 -16.99 -27.71 27.20
N MET A 259 -15.76 -27.69 27.73
CA MET A 259 -15.20 -28.76 28.57
C MET A 259 -15.92 -28.89 29.93
N ARG A 260 -16.30 -27.78 30.60
CA ARG A 260 -17.06 -27.81 31.87
C ARG A 260 -18.49 -28.29 31.67
N ARG A 261 -19.22 -27.79 30.66
CA ARG A 261 -20.57 -28.23 30.29
C ARG A 261 -20.61 -29.71 29.91
N ARG A 262 -19.58 -30.21 29.22
CA ARG A 262 -19.41 -31.64 28.91
C ARG A 262 -18.89 -32.50 30.07
N ARG A 263 -18.36 -31.90 31.15
CA ARG A 263 -18.07 -32.57 32.44
C ARG A 263 -19.34 -32.69 33.29
N ALA A 264 -20.19 -31.66 33.31
CA ALA A 264 -21.47 -31.66 34.03
C ALA A 264 -22.45 -32.73 33.48
N GLN A 265 -22.46 -32.94 32.15
CA GLN A 265 -23.21 -34.05 31.53
C GLN A 265 -22.64 -35.46 31.81
N ARG A 266 -21.51 -35.60 32.52
CA ARG A 266 -20.75 -36.85 32.66
C ARG A 266 -20.57 -37.40 34.07
N VAL A 267 -21.34 -36.95 35.05
CA VAL A 267 -21.36 -37.59 36.39
C VAL A 267 -22.00 -39.00 36.36
N MET A 268 -22.63 -39.44 35.27
CA MET A 268 -23.33 -40.73 35.23
C MET A 268 -22.69 -41.92 34.49
N LEU A 269 -21.59 -41.79 33.73
CA LEU A 269 -21.02 -42.97 33.05
C LEU A 269 -19.49 -43.02 33.13
N ARG A 270 -19.02 -43.99 33.90
CA ARG A 270 -17.63 -44.41 34.06
C ARG A 270 -17.22 -45.34 32.91
N SER A 271 -15.96 -45.19 32.51
CA SER A 271 -15.13 -46.01 31.61
C SER A 271 -14.98 -45.53 30.15
N ASP A 272 -13.70 -45.25 29.85
CA ASP A 272 -12.99 -45.19 28.57
C ASP A 272 -13.15 -44.01 27.58
N GLY A 273 -12.03 -43.29 27.37
CA GLY A 273 -11.78 -42.43 26.21
C GLY A 273 -11.19 -41.06 26.51
N ARG A 274 -9.85 -40.94 26.46
CA ARG A 274 -9.08 -39.67 26.57
C ARG A 274 -9.56 -38.62 25.55
N PHE A 275 -10.11 -37.50 26.03
CA PHE A 275 -10.58 -36.38 25.19
C PHE A 275 -9.43 -35.52 24.62
N CYS A 276 -8.26 -35.49 25.28
CA CYS A 276 -7.03 -34.90 24.74
C CYS A 276 -6.12 -35.99 24.17
N ASN A 277 -5.72 -35.85 22.91
CA ASN A 277 -4.71 -36.68 22.30
C ASN A 277 -3.31 -36.22 22.73
N ILE A 278 -2.95 -36.47 23.99
CA ILE A 278 -1.59 -36.22 24.51
C ILE A 278 -0.51 -36.92 23.64
N GLY A 279 -0.88 -38.03 22.98
CA GLY A 279 -0.01 -38.73 22.04
C GLY A 279 0.36 -37.90 20.80
N TYR A 280 -0.52 -36.99 20.38
CA TYR A 280 -0.22 -36.06 19.29
C TYR A 280 0.83 -35.03 19.69
N ALA A 281 0.73 -34.43 20.88
CA ALA A 281 1.71 -33.46 21.37
C ALA A 281 3.13 -34.07 21.51
N ARG A 282 3.22 -35.37 21.76
CA ARG A 282 4.49 -36.13 21.79
C ARG A 282 4.93 -36.68 20.43
N SER A 283 4.09 -36.59 19.41
CA SER A 283 4.45 -37.01 18.06
C SER A 283 5.43 -36.03 17.43
N PHE A 284 6.22 -36.49 16.45
CA PHE A 284 7.15 -35.63 15.72
C PHE A 284 6.47 -34.39 15.12
N HIS A 285 5.28 -34.54 14.51
CA HIS A 285 4.49 -33.43 13.96
C HIS A 285 3.97 -32.46 15.03
N GLY A 286 3.57 -33.00 16.19
CA GLY A 286 3.14 -32.18 17.33
C GLY A 286 4.28 -31.39 17.95
N LEU A 287 5.45 -31.99 18.13
CA LEU A 287 6.67 -31.32 18.62
C LEU A 287 7.12 -30.22 17.67
N LEU A 288 7.06 -30.47 16.37
CA LEU A 288 7.43 -29.48 15.35
C LEU A 288 6.50 -28.25 15.39
N LYS A 289 5.19 -28.45 15.57
CA LYS A 289 4.23 -27.35 15.78
C LYS A 289 4.44 -26.60 17.09
N ILE A 290 4.75 -27.31 18.18
CA ILE A 290 5.07 -26.67 19.46
C ILE A 290 6.31 -25.79 19.30
N ALA A 291 7.35 -26.28 18.63
CA ALA A 291 8.56 -25.52 18.34
C ALA A 291 8.24 -24.27 17.49
N GLN A 292 7.40 -24.39 16.46
CA GLN A 292 6.96 -23.24 15.64
C GLN A 292 6.24 -22.18 16.47
N VAL A 293 5.30 -22.58 17.34
CA VAL A 293 4.56 -21.67 18.22
C VAL A 293 5.52 -20.97 19.19
N VAL A 294 6.46 -21.70 19.81
CA VAL A 294 7.44 -21.12 20.74
C VAL A 294 8.36 -20.13 20.03
N VAL A 295 8.91 -20.49 18.87
CA VAL A 295 9.84 -19.63 18.13
C VAL A 295 9.14 -18.37 17.62
N LEU A 296 7.91 -18.48 17.09
CA LEU A 296 7.13 -17.31 16.67
C LEU A 296 6.72 -16.42 17.85
N LEU A 297 6.43 -17.00 19.02
CA LEU A 297 6.17 -16.23 20.24
C LEU A 297 7.39 -15.45 20.69
N ILE A 298 8.58 -16.08 20.67
CA ILE A 298 9.84 -15.39 21.01
C ILE A 298 10.11 -14.27 20.00
N ALA A 299 9.97 -14.54 18.70
CA ALA A 299 10.13 -13.54 17.65
C ALA A 299 9.19 -12.33 17.84
N PHE A 300 7.92 -12.59 18.15
CA PHE A 300 6.93 -11.56 18.47
C PHE A 300 7.32 -10.75 19.71
N LEU A 301 7.67 -11.42 20.82
CA LEU A 301 8.04 -10.75 22.08
C LEU A 301 9.31 -9.91 21.96
N CYS A 302 10.29 -10.35 21.15
CA CYS A 302 11.50 -9.58 20.87
C CYS A 302 11.17 -8.19 20.29
N VAL A 303 10.18 -8.11 19.39
CA VAL A 303 9.80 -6.87 18.69
C VAL A 303 8.78 -6.07 19.49
N TYR A 304 7.79 -6.74 20.11
CA TYR A 304 6.71 -6.12 20.88
C TYR A 304 7.20 -5.33 22.11
N CYS A 305 8.20 -5.86 22.82
CA CYS A 305 8.74 -5.19 24.02
C CYS A 305 9.49 -3.88 23.70
N GLU A 306 10.07 -3.76 22.50
CA GLU A 306 10.88 -2.60 22.09
C GLU A 306 10.05 -1.54 21.34
N GLN A 307 8.97 -1.95 20.67
CA GLN A 307 8.13 -1.07 19.86
C GLN A 307 7.43 0.05 20.64
N ARG A 308 7.36 -0.04 21.97
CA ARG A 308 6.92 1.07 22.83
C ARG A 308 7.74 2.35 22.65
N ARG A 309 8.93 2.26 22.01
CA ARG A 309 9.88 3.37 21.90
C ARG A 309 10.00 3.97 20.49
N HIS A 310 9.70 3.24 19.42
CA HIS A 310 9.94 3.68 18.03
C HIS A 310 8.86 3.20 17.03
N GLU A 311 8.27 4.13 16.28
CA GLU A 311 7.36 3.81 15.15
C GLU A 311 8.16 3.57 13.88
N TYR A 312 8.64 2.33 13.68
CA TYR A 312 9.39 1.94 12.50
C TYR A 312 8.66 0.87 11.67
N SER A 313 8.59 1.06 10.35
CA SER A 313 7.81 0.24 9.42
C SER A 313 8.17 -1.25 9.47
N ALA A 314 9.46 -1.57 9.62
CA ALA A 314 9.89 -2.96 9.69
C ALA A 314 9.47 -3.68 10.99
N PHE A 315 9.34 -2.98 12.13
CA PHE A 315 8.90 -3.60 13.38
C PHE A 315 7.42 -4.01 13.26
N ARG A 316 6.57 -3.10 12.78
CA ARG A 316 5.12 -3.33 12.62
C ARG A 316 4.82 -4.45 11.62
N TYR A 317 5.48 -4.47 10.46
CA TYR A 317 5.29 -5.54 9.49
C TYR A 317 5.67 -6.92 10.08
N PHE A 318 6.84 -7.01 10.70
CA PHE A 318 7.31 -8.25 11.34
C PHE A 318 6.39 -8.70 12.48
N GLU A 319 5.91 -7.77 13.31
CA GLU A 319 4.98 -8.01 14.40
C GLU A 319 3.65 -8.60 13.90
N VAL A 320 3.03 -7.98 12.90
CA VAL A 320 1.73 -8.42 12.34
C VAL A 320 1.86 -9.81 11.74
N VAL A 321 2.90 -10.04 10.95
CA VAL A 321 3.15 -11.35 10.31
C VAL A 321 3.35 -12.43 11.38
N THR A 322 4.24 -12.20 12.36
CA THR A 322 4.52 -13.19 13.41
C THR A 322 3.31 -13.47 14.31
N ALA A 323 2.53 -12.43 14.68
CA ALA A 323 1.31 -12.59 15.47
C ALA A 323 0.21 -13.37 14.74
N TRP A 324 -0.05 -13.05 13.47
CA TRP A 324 -1.04 -13.77 12.66
C TRP A 324 -0.71 -15.25 12.58
N PHE A 325 0.53 -15.58 12.23
CA PHE A 325 0.95 -16.97 12.11
C PHE A 325 0.95 -17.68 13.45
N LEU A 326 1.40 -17.04 14.54
CA LEU A 326 1.32 -17.58 15.89
C LEU A 326 -0.11 -18.03 16.25
N ILE A 327 -1.11 -17.18 16.00
CA ILE A 327 -2.53 -17.48 16.27
C ILE A 327 -3.00 -18.68 15.44
N VAL A 328 -2.73 -18.67 14.13
CA VAL A 328 -3.14 -19.76 13.22
C VAL A 328 -2.50 -21.10 13.61
N PHE A 329 -1.20 -21.12 13.92
CA PHE A 329 -0.51 -22.32 14.38
C PHE A 329 -1.08 -22.84 15.70
N LEU A 330 -1.44 -21.95 16.64
CA LEU A 330 -2.09 -22.32 17.90
C LEU A 330 -3.46 -22.96 17.63
N ILE A 331 -4.27 -22.38 16.74
CA ILE A 331 -5.58 -22.93 16.36
C ILE A 331 -5.44 -24.34 15.79
N PHE A 332 -4.52 -24.54 14.83
CA PHE A 332 -4.27 -25.87 14.29
C PHE A 332 -3.79 -26.84 15.37
N PHE A 333 -2.85 -26.44 16.23
CA PHE A 333 -2.36 -27.28 17.31
C PHE A 333 -3.49 -27.74 18.24
N LEU A 334 -4.36 -26.83 18.68
CA LEU A 334 -5.52 -27.15 19.52
C LEU A 334 -6.51 -28.07 18.80
N MET A 335 -6.80 -27.79 17.53
CA MET A 335 -7.68 -28.63 16.71
C MET A 335 -7.19 -30.09 16.65
N TYR A 336 -5.90 -30.31 16.42
CA TYR A 336 -5.30 -31.64 16.37
C TYR A 336 -5.23 -32.30 17.77
N LEU A 337 -4.94 -31.53 18.83
CA LEU A 337 -4.89 -32.00 20.21
C LEU A 337 -6.25 -32.57 20.67
N PHE A 338 -7.35 -31.94 20.27
CA PHE A 338 -8.71 -32.35 20.63
C PHE A 338 -9.41 -33.23 19.57
N ARG A 339 -8.71 -33.61 18.50
CA ARG A 339 -9.24 -34.40 17.37
C ARG A 339 -10.46 -33.76 16.68
N LEU A 340 -10.62 -32.44 16.70
CA LEU A 340 -11.74 -31.73 16.05
C LEU A 340 -11.76 -31.96 14.53
N GLN A 341 -10.59 -32.24 13.93
CA GLN A 341 -10.46 -32.63 12.52
C GLN A 341 -11.42 -33.75 12.10
N SER A 342 -11.72 -34.69 13.01
CA SER A 342 -12.58 -35.85 12.73
C SER A 342 -14.07 -35.49 12.75
N LYS A 343 -14.41 -34.33 13.31
CA LYS A 343 -15.79 -33.85 13.45
C LYS A 343 -16.19 -32.90 12.33
N ILE A 344 -15.22 -32.24 11.70
CA ILE A 344 -15.44 -31.32 10.58
C ILE A 344 -14.87 -31.97 9.32
N THR A 345 -15.65 -32.87 8.72
CA THR A 345 -15.23 -33.69 7.57
C THR A 345 -15.33 -32.98 6.22
N CYS A 346 -15.91 -31.77 6.18
CA CYS A 346 -16.08 -31.00 4.95
C CYS A 346 -14.75 -30.47 4.37
N ILE A 347 -13.73 -30.29 5.21
CA ILE A 347 -12.48 -29.61 4.86
C ILE A 347 -11.32 -30.63 4.83
N ASN A 348 -10.49 -30.59 3.78
CA ASN A 348 -9.23 -31.33 3.77
C ASN A 348 -8.18 -30.56 4.61
N TRP A 349 -8.10 -30.91 5.89
CA TRP A 349 -7.24 -30.26 6.87
C TRP A 349 -5.75 -30.36 6.53
N THR A 350 -5.30 -31.48 5.97
CA THR A 350 -3.89 -31.69 5.57
C THR A 350 -3.48 -30.71 4.48
N LEU A 351 -4.38 -30.45 3.52
CA LEU A 351 -4.11 -29.46 2.49
C LEU A 351 -4.18 -28.04 3.03
N THR A 352 -5.22 -27.71 3.80
CA THR A 352 -5.36 -26.37 4.39
C THR A 352 -4.10 -26.02 5.17
N GLU A 353 -3.58 -26.97 5.94
CA GLU A 353 -2.31 -26.87 6.65
C GLU A 353 -1.12 -26.67 5.70
N PHE A 354 -1.01 -27.47 4.63
CA PHE A 354 0.05 -27.32 3.63
C PHE A 354 0.04 -25.94 2.96
N LEU A 355 -1.14 -25.43 2.55
CA LEU A 355 -1.29 -24.11 1.94
C LEU A 355 -0.92 -23.00 2.92
N HIS A 356 -1.34 -23.11 4.17
CA HIS A 356 -0.97 -22.14 5.21
C HIS A 356 0.53 -22.17 5.50
N TYR A 357 1.18 -23.34 5.47
CA TYR A 357 2.63 -23.44 5.62
C TYR A 357 3.38 -22.85 4.44
N ALA A 358 2.92 -23.08 3.21
CA ALA A 358 3.53 -22.52 2.02
C ALA A 358 3.49 -20.99 2.06
N VAL A 359 2.32 -20.39 2.30
CA VAL A 359 2.19 -18.94 2.35
C VAL A 359 2.83 -18.35 3.60
N GLY A 360 2.66 -19.00 4.76
CA GLY A 360 3.28 -18.55 6.00
C GLY A 360 4.79 -18.61 6.00
N GLY A 361 5.38 -19.64 5.39
CA GLY A 361 6.82 -19.72 5.20
C GLY A 361 7.36 -18.55 4.38
N ILE A 362 6.69 -18.21 3.27
CA ILE A 362 7.09 -17.08 2.41
C ILE A 362 6.96 -15.75 3.16
N LEU A 363 5.82 -15.50 3.81
CA LEU A 363 5.58 -14.23 4.49
C LEU A 363 6.50 -14.04 5.71
N VAL A 364 6.68 -15.07 6.53
CA VAL A 364 7.63 -15.03 7.66
C VAL A 364 9.06 -14.85 7.15
N PHE A 365 9.44 -15.46 6.03
CA PHE A 365 10.75 -15.28 5.42
C PHE A 365 10.98 -13.84 4.96
N ILE A 366 10.03 -13.27 4.20
CA ILE A 366 10.08 -11.88 3.74
C ILE A 366 10.16 -10.94 4.95
N ALA A 367 9.29 -11.13 5.94
CA ALA A 367 9.32 -10.35 7.17
C ALA A 367 10.67 -10.44 7.88
N SER A 368 11.27 -11.63 7.96
CA SER A 368 12.58 -11.83 8.57
C SER A 368 13.70 -11.12 7.80
N ILE A 369 13.66 -11.12 6.47
CA ILE A 369 14.60 -10.36 5.63
C ILE A 369 14.43 -8.86 5.86
N VAL A 370 13.20 -8.36 5.79
CA VAL A 370 12.90 -6.94 6.00
C VAL A 370 13.37 -6.50 7.39
N ALA A 371 13.08 -7.28 8.43
CA ALA A 371 13.54 -7.05 9.79
C ALA A 371 15.08 -7.09 9.90
N ALA A 372 15.77 -8.02 9.23
CA ALA A 372 17.22 -8.10 9.27
C ALA A 372 17.91 -6.92 8.55
N VAL A 373 17.47 -6.62 7.33
CA VAL A 373 18.05 -5.55 6.49
C VAL A 373 17.77 -4.17 7.07
N LYS A 374 16.56 -3.97 7.59
CA LYS A 374 16.13 -2.71 8.20
C LYS A 374 16.32 -2.71 9.73
N SER A 375 17.19 -3.57 10.27
CA SER A 375 17.46 -3.64 11.71
C SER A 375 18.22 -2.43 12.23
N TYR A 376 19.02 -1.77 11.38
CA TYR A 376 19.84 -0.60 11.72
C TYR A 376 20.62 -0.74 13.03
N GLY A 377 21.07 -1.96 13.36
CA GLY A 377 21.82 -2.25 14.58
C GLY A 377 20.98 -2.42 15.86
N ILE A 378 19.65 -2.38 15.78
CA ILE A 378 18.77 -2.60 16.93
C ILE A 378 18.74 -4.09 17.29
N SER A 379 19.28 -4.43 18.46
CA SER A 379 19.43 -5.80 18.94
C SER A 379 18.12 -6.59 18.99
N ALA A 380 17.01 -5.93 19.32
CA ALA A 380 15.68 -6.54 19.35
C ALA A 380 15.19 -7.02 17.97
N LEU A 381 15.39 -6.21 16.92
CA LEU A 381 14.96 -6.56 15.56
C LEU A 381 15.90 -7.60 14.94
N ILE A 382 17.19 -7.53 15.26
CA ILE A 382 18.17 -8.58 14.91
C ILE A 382 17.75 -9.91 15.54
N ALA A 383 17.51 -9.95 16.85
CA ALA A 383 17.04 -11.16 17.54
C ALA A 383 15.72 -11.67 16.96
N GLY A 384 14.74 -10.79 16.76
CA GLY A 384 13.47 -11.10 16.11
C GLY A 384 13.66 -11.75 14.75
N SER A 385 14.47 -11.16 13.88
CA SER A 385 14.77 -11.70 12.54
C SER A 385 15.41 -13.08 12.58
N VAL A 386 16.33 -13.34 13.52
CA VAL A 386 16.96 -14.66 13.72
C VAL A 386 15.89 -15.71 14.08
N PHE A 387 15.01 -15.40 15.03
CA PHE A 387 13.90 -16.30 15.37
C PHE A 387 12.90 -16.45 14.22
N GLY A 388 12.67 -15.42 13.42
CA GLY A 388 11.87 -15.50 12.20
C GLY A 388 12.47 -16.43 11.13
N PHE A 389 13.79 -16.41 10.93
CA PHE A 389 14.47 -17.36 10.05
C PHE A 389 14.40 -18.80 10.59
N ILE A 390 14.56 -18.98 11.91
CA ILE A 390 14.39 -20.29 12.55
C ILE A 390 12.94 -20.80 12.33
N ALA A 391 11.94 -19.94 12.52
CA ALA A 391 10.54 -20.28 12.25
C ALA A 391 10.33 -20.68 10.78
N THR A 392 10.92 -19.93 9.84
CA THR A 392 10.87 -20.25 8.41
C THR A 392 11.45 -21.64 8.12
N CYS A 393 12.61 -21.97 8.70
CA CYS A 393 13.21 -23.30 8.57
C CYS A 393 12.31 -24.41 9.14
N LEU A 394 11.71 -24.19 10.31
CA LEU A 394 10.77 -25.15 10.90
C LEU A 394 9.52 -25.33 10.02
N ILE A 395 9.03 -24.26 9.40
CA ILE A 395 7.89 -24.33 8.45
C ILE A 395 8.30 -25.09 7.18
N ALA A 396 9.51 -24.88 6.66
CA ALA A 396 10.02 -25.63 5.52
C ALA A 396 10.12 -27.14 5.83
N VAL A 397 10.57 -27.51 7.04
CA VAL A 397 10.57 -28.91 7.50
C VAL A 397 9.14 -29.47 7.61
N SER A 398 8.17 -28.67 8.07
CA SER A 398 6.74 -29.04 8.06
C SER A 398 6.24 -29.35 6.64
N ILE A 399 6.58 -28.50 5.66
CA ILE A 399 6.18 -28.67 4.27
C ILE A 399 6.80 -29.96 3.71
N TRP A 400 8.10 -30.16 3.93
CA TRP A 400 8.82 -31.34 3.47
C TRP A 400 8.25 -32.64 4.04
N THR A 401 7.97 -32.67 5.34
CA THR A 401 7.43 -33.86 6.01
C THR A 401 6.01 -34.16 5.55
N SER A 402 5.18 -33.12 5.35
CA SER A 402 3.83 -33.24 4.79
C SER A 402 3.85 -33.71 3.33
N TYR A 403 4.79 -33.21 2.53
CA TYR A 403 5.01 -33.64 1.14
C TYR A 403 5.44 -35.10 1.06
N LYS A 404 6.39 -35.53 1.91
CA LYS A 404 6.87 -36.92 1.93
C LYS A 404 5.73 -37.91 2.24
N VAL A 405 4.83 -37.56 3.14
CA VAL A 405 3.66 -38.40 3.49
C VAL A 405 2.63 -38.43 2.35
N THR A 406 2.46 -37.31 1.64
CA THR A 406 1.43 -37.16 0.59
C THR A 406 1.88 -37.68 -0.78
N CYS A 407 3.17 -37.59 -1.11
CA CYS A 407 3.73 -37.97 -2.42
C CYS A 407 4.68 -39.17 -2.38
N GLY A 408 5.20 -39.56 -1.21
CA GLY A 408 6.01 -40.76 -1.04
C GLY A 408 5.20 -42.06 -1.06
N SER A 409 3.87 -41.98 -1.06
CA SER A 409 2.94 -43.09 -1.28
C SER A 409 2.50 -43.16 -2.75
N GLN A 410 3.45 -43.24 -3.68
CA GLN A 410 3.13 -44.01 -4.88
C GLN A 410 3.07 -45.49 -4.45
N PRO A 411 1.97 -46.22 -4.69
CA PRO A 411 2.11 -47.64 -4.85
C PRO A 411 2.97 -47.80 -6.09
N THR A 412 4.26 -48.09 -5.92
CA THR A 412 4.96 -48.88 -6.91
C THR A 412 4.09 -50.11 -7.08
N VAL A 413 3.43 -50.18 -8.23
CA VAL A 413 2.84 -51.41 -8.73
C VAL A 413 4.01 -52.37 -8.85
N VAL A 414 4.29 -53.08 -7.75
CA VAL A 414 5.06 -54.31 -7.79
C VAL A 414 4.18 -55.21 -8.63
N GLY A 415 4.56 -55.35 -9.90
CA GLY A 415 3.95 -56.29 -10.81
C GLY A 415 3.90 -57.64 -10.09
N HIS A 416 2.69 -58.14 -9.87
CA HIS A 416 2.50 -59.55 -9.62
C HIS A 416 2.87 -60.28 -10.92
N THR A 417 4.15 -60.54 -11.10
CA THR A 417 4.65 -61.55 -12.04
C THR A 417 4.35 -62.90 -11.40
N LEU A 418 3.20 -63.50 -11.75
CA LEU A 418 2.95 -64.91 -11.48
C LEU A 418 3.80 -65.72 -12.46
N GLN A 419 4.98 -66.11 -12.03
CA GLN A 419 5.76 -67.18 -12.65
C GLN A 419 5.84 -68.38 -11.70
N LYS A 420 5.29 -69.49 -12.18
CA LYS A 420 5.22 -70.82 -11.56
C LYS A 420 6.64 -71.37 -11.36
N CYS A 421 6.96 -71.87 -10.16
CA CYS A 421 8.05 -72.82 -9.98
C CYS A 421 7.59 -74.01 -9.14
N ASN A 422 7.78 -75.19 -9.73
CA ASN A 422 7.54 -76.53 -9.20
C ASN A 422 8.28 -76.74 -7.86
N GLY A 423 7.64 -77.41 -6.89
CA GLY A 423 8.27 -77.77 -5.63
C GLY A 423 9.37 -78.82 -5.79
N LYS A 424 10.47 -78.64 -5.05
CA LYS A 424 11.31 -79.75 -4.58
C LYS A 424 11.32 -79.74 -3.05
N LYS A 425 10.87 -80.87 -2.51
CA LYS A 425 11.15 -81.52 -1.22
C LYS A 425 11.84 -80.69 -0.12
N HIS A 426 11.14 -80.63 1.01
CA HIS A 426 11.59 -80.48 2.41
C HIS A 426 12.42 -79.25 2.79
N ASN A 427 11.90 -78.45 3.74
CA ASN A 427 12.44 -78.34 5.10
C ASN A 427 11.58 -77.36 5.94
N HIS A 428 11.23 -77.77 7.15
CA HIS A 428 10.59 -76.95 8.19
C HIS A 428 11.43 -75.73 8.53
N TYR A 429 10.84 -74.56 8.84
CA TYR A 429 11.15 -73.65 9.97
C TYR A 429 10.01 -72.61 10.18
N TYR A 430 9.92 -72.09 11.40
CA TYR A 430 8.73 -71.55 12.09
C TYR A 430 8.26 -70.12 11.71
N VAL A 431 6.97 -69.83 11.96
CA VAL A 431 6.42 -68.47 12.09
C VAL A 431 5.90 -68.29 13.51
N THR A 432 6.49 -67.37 14.28
CA THR A 432 5.89 -66.86 15.51
C THR A 432 4.88 -65.77 15.16
N HIS A 433 3.60 -66.06 15.33
CA HIS A 433 2.60 -65.01 15.57
C HIS A 433 1.65 -65.48 16.67
N LYS A 434 1.51 -64.66 17.71
CA LYS A 434 0.65 -64.91 18.87
C LYS A 434 -0.79 -65.11 18.39
N SER A 435 -1.27 -66.34 18.62
CA SER A 435 -2.66 -66.75 18.85
C SER A 435 -3.72 -66.49 17.76
N GLY A 436 -4.09 -67.55 17.01
CA GLY A 436 -5.50 -67.83 16.65
C GLY A 436 -5.83 -68.30 15.20
N LEU A 437 -5.81 -69.63 14.98
CA LEU A 437 -6.41 -70.55 13.94
C LEU A 437 -7.49 -70.04 12.94
N LEU A 438 -7.32 -70.12 11.58
CA LEU A 438 -7.61 -71.18 10.54
C LEU A 438 -9.10 -71.31 10.07
N PRO A 439 -9.46 -71.79 8.84
CA PRO A 439 -8.80 -71.83 7.52
C PRO A 439 -9.68 -71.34 6.32
N ILE A 440 -9.09 -71.10 5.14
CA ILE A 440 -9.80 -70.95 3.84
C ILE A 440 -9.40 -72.11 2.92
N TYR A 441 -10.38 -72.82 2.35
CA TYR A 441 -10.20 -73.77 1.24
C TYR A 441 -10.20 -73.03 -0.10
N SER A 442 -9.24 -73.36 -0.97
CA SER A 442 -9.18 -72.90 -2.36
C SER A 442 -10.08 -73.74 -3.27
N MET A 443 -10.51 -73.17 -4.39
CA MET A 443 -10.36 -73.80 -5.71
C MET A 443 -10.60 -72.77 -6.82
N ALA A 444 -9.73 -72.77 -7.83
CA ALA A 444 -9.82 -71.98 -9.05
C ALA A 444 -9.90 -72.93 -10.25
N THR A 445 -10.57 -72.52 -11.34
CA THR A 445 -10.33 -73.03 -12.70
C THR A 445 -10.68 -71.95 -13.76
N GLU A 446 -9.82 -71.95 -14.79
CA GLU A 446 -9.64 -71.19 -16.06
C GLU A 446 -10.82 -71.26 -17.06
N THR A 447 -10.95 -70.61 -18.23
CA THR A 447 -10.24 -69.70 -19.20
C THR A 447 -11.32 -69.12 -20.17
N VAL A 448 -11.16 -68.06 -21.00
CA VAL A 448 -10.61 -68.01 -22.39
C VAL A 448 -10.81 -66.56 -22.94
N TYR A 449 -9.88 -66.09 -23.80
CA TYR A 449 -9.71 -64.71 -24.34
C TYR A 449 -10.71 -64.24 -25.42
N ASN A 450 -10.90 -62.92 -25.53
CA ASN A 450 -10.92 -62.20 -26.83
C ASN A 450 -10.56 -60.71 -26.71
N ALA A 451 -9.98 -60.17 -27.79
CA ALA A 451 -9.05 -59.04 -27.82
C ALA A 451 -9.65 -57.62 -27.98
N THR A 452 -8.98 -56.69 -27.29
CA THR A 452 -8.55 -55.32 -27.64
C THR A 452 -9.26 -54.55 -28.77
N THR A 453 -9.95 -53.47 -28.38
CA THR A 453 -9.96 -52.21 -29.15
C THR A 453 -9.30 -51.12 -28.30
N THR A 454 -8.04 -50.83 -28.61
CA THR A 454 -7.30 -49.68 -28.11
C THR A 454 -7.91 -48.41 -28.70
N VAL A 455 -8.63 -47.63 -27.89
CA VAL A 455 -8.78 -46.20 -28.15
C VAL A 455 -7.43 -45.56 -27.86
N GLN A 456 -6.76 -45.11 -28.91
CA GLN A 456 -5.53 -44.35 -28.83
C GLN A 456 -5.68 -43.17 -27.86
N GLU A 457 -4.84 -43.17 -26.83
CA GLU A 457 -4.56 -42.01 -25.98
C GLU A 457 -3.98 -40.89 -26.86
N PRO A 458 -4.62 -39.71 -26.99
CA PRO A 458 -3.92 -38.57 -27.55
C PRO A 458 -2.99 -38.05 -26.46
N LYS A 459 -1.69 -38.31 -26.63
CA LYS A 459 -0.60 -37.63 -25.93
C LYS A 459 -0.73 -36.12 -26.11
N SER A 460 -1.44 -35.49 -25.20
CA SER A 460 -1.41 -34.07 -24.94
C SER A 460 -1.48 -33.90 -23.44
N LYS A 461 -0.30 -33.92 -22.78
CA LYS A 461 -0.14 -33.43 -21.40
C LYS A 461 -0.37 -31.92 -21.39
N LYS A 462 -1.62 -31.48 -21.60
CA LYS A 462 -2.00 -30.10 -21.36
C LYS A 462 -2.04 -29.90 -19.85
N TRP A 463 -0.97 -29.32 -19.33
CA TRP A 463 -0.86 -28.95 -17.92
C TRP A 463 -1.94 -27.93 -17.54
N PHE A 464 -2.34 -27.08 -18.48
CA PHE A 464 -3.37 -26.06 -18.35
C PHE A 464 -4.74 -26.53 -18.85
N ILE A 465 -5.79 -26.37 -18.02
CA ILE A 465 -7.14 -26.94 -18.23
C ILE A 465 -8.23 -25.85 -18.10
N VAL A 466 -8.16 -24.78 -18.88
CA VAL A 466 -9.23 -23.77 -18.91
C VAL A 466 -9.96 -23.85 -20.26
N PRO A 467 -11.30 -24.01 -20.29
CA PRO A 467 -12.23 -24.09 -19.17
C PRO A 467 -12.19 -25.46 -18.46
N SER A 468 -12.40 -25.46 -17.14
CA SER A 468 -12.64 -26.66 -16.34
C SER A 468 -13.99 -26.58 -15.64
N GLU A 469 -14.44 -27.68 -15.04
CA GLU A 469 -15.63 -27.71 -14.20
C GLU A 469 -15.53 -26.63 -13.09
N ASN A 470 -14.37 -26.46 -12.46
CA ASN A 470 -14.18 -25.55 -11.33
C ASN A 470 -13.82 -24.11 -11.73
N LEU A 471 -13.41 -23.87 -12.97
CA LEU A 471 -12.99 -22.55 -13.45
C LEU A 471 -13.31 -22.37 -14.94
N ASP A 472 -14.36 -21.59 -15.23
CA ASP A 472 -14.73 -21.20 -16.59
C ASP A 472 -13.84 -20.06 -17.13
N LYS A 473 -13.93 -19.77 -18.44
CA LYS A 473 -13.08 -18.76 -19.08
C LYS A 473 -13.30 -17.34 -18.56
N VAL A 474 -14.53 -16.97 -18.23
CA VAL A 474 -14.86 -15.60 -17.77
C VAL A 474 -14.29 -15.41 -16.37
N ARG A 475 -14.52 -16.39 -15.50
CA ARG A 475 -14.03 -16.40 -14.13
C ARG A 475 -12.50 -16.53 -14.05
N PHE A 476 -11.88 -17.29 -14.96
CA PHE A 476 -10.43 -17.29 -15.14
C PHE A 476 -9.89 -15.87 -15.44
N GLY A 477 -10.53 -15.17 -16.38
CA GLY A 477 -10.16 -13.79 -16.72
C GLY A 477 -10.26 -12.84 -15.53
N ILE A 478 -11.32 -12.96 -14.73
CA ILE A 478 -11.50 -12.13 -13.53
C ILE A 478 -10.45 -12.45 -12.48
N LYS A 479 -10.14 -13.72 -12.21
CA LYS A 479 -9.06 -14.08 -11.28
C LYS A 479 -7.69 -13.56 -11.73
N VAL A 480 -7.42 -13.50 -13.04
CA VAL A 480 -6.21 -12.83 -13.55
C VAL A 480 -6.24 -11.33 -13.23
N VAL A 481 -7.39 -10.66 -13.41
CA VAL A 481 -7.55 -9.24 -13.05
C VAL A 481 -7.39 -9.02 -11.54
N GLU A 482 -7.94 -9.89 -10.69
CA GLU A 482 -7.75 -9.85 -9.23
C GLU A 482 -6.28 -9.91 -8.85
N VAL A 483 -5.51 -10.84 -9.43
CA VAL A 483 -4.07 -10.98 -9.20
C VAL A 483 -3.33 -9.70 -9.62
N LEU A 484 -3.63 -9.17 -10.81
CA LEU A 484 -2.97 -7.97 -11.34
C LEU A 484 -3.27 -6.73 -10.48
N LEU A 485 -4.54 -6.50 -10.13
CA LEU A 485 -4.93 -5.36 -9.31
C LEU A 485 -4.38 -5.45 -7.89
N SER A 486 -4.37 -6.66 -7.30
CA SER A 486 -3.79 -6.88 -5.97
C SER A 486 -2.27 -6.66 -5.98
N PHE A 487 -1.59 -7.08 -7.04
CA PHE A 487 -0.15 -6.83 -7.23
C PHE A 487 0.15 -5.35 -7.42
N VAL A 488 -0.61 -4.64 -8.26
CA VAL A 488 -0.42 -3.20 -8.46
C VAL A 488 -0.71 -2.43 -7.16
N ALA A 489 -1.74 -2.79 -6.41
CA ALA A 489 -2.03 -2.20 -5.10
C ALA A 489 -0.85 -2.39 -4.13
N PHE A 490 -0.27 -3.59 -4.07
CA PHE A 490 0.93 -3.88 -3.27
C PHE A 490 2.17 -3.10 -3.73
N VAL A 491 2.40 -2.98 -5.04
CA VAL A 491 3.56 -2.23 -5.57
C VAL A 491 3.41 -0.73 -5.33
N MET A 492 2.23 -0.16 -5.57
CA MET A 492 1.97 1.26 -5.34
C MET A 492 2.22 1.65 -3.88
N GLU A 493 1.92 0.73 -2.97
CA GLU A 493 2.20 0.86 -1.54
C GLU A 493 3.71 0.89 -1.24
N GLU A 494 4.49 -0.07 -1.76
CA GLU A 494 5.95 -0.10 -1.59
C GLU A 494 6.68 1.14 -2.15
N VAL A 495 6.04 1.91 -3.04
CA VAL A 495 6.59 3.16 -3.56
C VAL A 495 6.36 4.35 -2.61
N VAL A 496 5.45 4.25 -1.63
CA VAL A 496 5.19 5.30 -0.64
C VAL A 496 6.34 5.37 0.36
N SER A 497 7.21 6.38 0.22
CA SER A 497 8.38 6.55 1.08
C SER A 497 8.14 7.36 2.36
N ASN A 498 7.04 8.13 2.41
CA ASN A 498 6.70 9.01 3.54
C ASN A 498 5.19 8.92 3.83
N CYS A 499 4.82 8.53 5.05
CA CYS A 499 3.44 8.47 5.53
C CYS A 499 3.27 9.26 6.84
N THR A 500 2.14 9.96 6.97
CA THR A 500 1.79 10.72 8.19
C THR A 500 1.09 9.85 9.23
N GLU A 501 0.28 8.89 8.79
CA GLU A 501 -0.35 7.84 9.61
C GLU A 501 -0.18 6.48 8.92
N CYS A 502 0.83 5.72 9.32
CA CYS A 502 1.19 4.51 8.58
C CYS A 502 0.37 3.27 8.98
N GLY A 503 -0.47 3.34 10.03
CA GLY A 503 -1.30 2.20 10.46
C GLY A 503 -2.24 1.66 9.36
N PRO A 504 -3.09 2.51 8.76
CA PRO A 504 -3.96 2.15 7.64
C PRO A 504 -3.19 1.61 6.42
N LEU A 505 -2.05 2.22 6.13
CA LEU A 505 -1.11 1.85 5.08
C LEU A 505 -0.67 0.38 5.21
N TYR A 506 -0.23 -0.04 6.39
CA TYR A 506 0.22 -1.41 6.65
C TYR A 506 -0.92 -2.44 6.64
N PHE A 507 -2.10 -2.06 7.12
CA PHE A 507 -3.26 -2.94 7.02
C PHE A 507 -3.61 -3.22 5.55
N PHE A 508 -3.49 -2.20 4.70
CA PHE A 508 -3.66 -2.31 3.26
C PHE A 508 -2.56 -3.15 2.58
N GLU A 509 -1.31 -2.99 2.99
CA GLU A 509 -0.18 -3.82 2.54
C GLU A 509 -0.41 -5.31 2.82
N PHE A 510 -0.81 -5.65 4.05
CA PHE A 510 -1.08 -7.03 4.44
C PHE A 510 -2.20 -7.64 3.59
N VAL A 511 -3.31 -6.92 3.41
CA VAL A 511 -4.45 -7.41 2.63
C VAL A 511 -4.08 -7.56 1.15
N SER A 512 -3.38 -6.59 0.56
CA SER A 512 -2.99 -6.62 -0.86
C SER A 512 -1.98 -7.75 -1.16
N CYS A 513 -0.97 -7.92 -0.32
CA CYS A 513 0.02 -8.99 -0.46
C CYS A 513 -0.60 -10.39 -0.28
N THR A 514 -1.42 -10.58 0.76
CA THR A 514 -2.09 -11.87 1.00
C THR A 514 -3.06 -12.20 -0.14
N ALA A 515 -3.84 -11.23 -0.59
CA ALA A 515 -4.75 -11.43 -1.71
C ALA A 515 -3.98 -11.78 -3.00
N PHE A 516 -2.91 -11.07 -3.34
CA PHE A 516 -2.07 -11.37 -4.49
C PHE A 516 -1.52 -12.80 -4.46
N LEU A 517 -0.87 -13.21 -3.37
CA LEU A 517 -0.21 -14.51 -3.29
C LEU A 517 -1.21 -15.68 -3.29
N PHE A 518 -2.29 -15.56 -2.52
CA PHE A 518 -3.29 -16.63 -2.43
C PHE A 518 -4.17 -16.72 -3.69
N THR A 519 -4.57 -15.60 -4.30
CA THR A 519 -5.29 -15.63 -5.59
C THR A 519 -4.44 -16.25 -6.69
N LEU A 520 -3.16 -15.89 -6.77
CA LEU A 520 -2.22 -16.47 -7.75
C LEU A 520 -2.10 -17.98 -7.54
N LEU A 521 -1.95 -18.41 -6.28
CA LEU A 521 -1.88 -19.84 -5.94
C LEU A 521 -3.17 -20.58 -6.32
N LEU A 522 -4.34 -20.04 -5.98
CA LEU A 522 -5.63 -20.63 -6.34
C LEU A 522 -5.84 -20.66 -7.86
N LEU A 523 -5.44 -19.60 -8.57
CA LEU A 523 -5.50 -19.53 -10.02
C LEU A 523 -4.64 -20.63 -10.64
N ILE A 524 -3.40 -20.81 -10.19
CA ILE A 524 -2.52 -21.89 -10.68
C ILE A 524 -3.11 -23.26 -10.37
N LEU A 525 -3.63 -23.48 -9.16
CA LEU A 525 -4.21 -24.76 -8.76
C LEU A 525 -5.44 -25.12 -9.62
N LEU A 526 -6.37 -24.18 -9.77
CA LEU A 526 -7.63 -24.37 -10.50
C LEU A 526 -7.43 -24.41 -12.03
N ALA A 527 -6.45 -23.67 -12.56
CA ALA A 527 -6.16 -23.64 -13.99
C ALA A 527 -5.27 -24.81 -14.45
N THR A 528 -4.71 -25.60 -13.54
CA THR A 528 -3.82 -26.74 -13.89
C THR A 528 -4.37 -28.09 -13.47
N THR A 529 -3.75 -29.18 -13.96
CA THR A 529 -4.01 -30.57 -13.51
C THR A 529 -3.73 -30.79 -12.02
N LEU A 530 -3.13 -29.82 -11.31
CA LEU A 530 -2.74 -29.94 -9.91
C LEU A 530 -3.96 -30.04 -8.98
N HIS A 531 -5.11 -29.41 -9.32
CA HIS A 531 -6.33 -29.54 -8.51
C HIS A 531 -6.80 -30.99 -8.33
N ARG A 532 -6.50 -31.90 -9.28
CA ARG A 532 -6.88 -33.33 -9.19
C ARG A 532 -5.96 -34.13 -8.27
N ARG A 533 -4.71 -33.67 -8.07
CA ARG A 533 -3.76 -34.33 -7.16
C ARG A 533 -3.95 -33.91 -5.71
N VAL A 534 -4.66 -32.81 -5.51
CA VAL A 534 -4.85 -32.15 -4.24
C VAL A 534 -6.27 -32.50 -3.76
N GLY A 535 -6.38 -33.42 -2.80
CA GLY A 535 -7.63 -34.14 -2.44
C GLY A 535 -8.69 -33.30 -1.70
N ILE A 536 -9.06 -32.12 -2.19
CA ILE A 536 -10.12 -31.29 -1.60
C ILE A 536 -11.49 -31.88 -1.91
N ASN A 537 -12.34 -31.99 -0.88
CA ASN A 537 -13.71 -32.49 -1.00
C ASN A 537 -14.61 -31.56 -1.85
N SER A 538 -14.39 -30.24 -1.80
CA SER A 538 -15.11 -29.24 -2.61
C SER A 538 -14.25 -28.00 -2.90
N TRP A 539 -13.63 -27.95 -4.07
CA TRP A 539 -12.92 -26.76 -4.58
C TRP A 539 -13.82 -25.52 -4.69
N PRO A 540 -15.07 -25.61 -5.19
CA PRO A 540 -15.94 -24.44 -5.30
C PRO A 540 -16.23 -23.78 -3.95
N THR A 541 -16.40 -24.56 -2.88
CA THR A 541 -16.68 -24.01 -1.54
C THR A 541 -15.49 -23.24 -0.98
N LEU A 542 -14.28 -23.77 -1.16
CA LEU A 542 -13.05 -23.12 -0.71
C LEU A 542 -12.82 -21.80 -1.44
N ASP A 543 -12.93 -21.82 -2.77
CA ASP A 543 -12.74 -20.66 -3.62
C ASP A 543 -13.78 -19.57 -3.31
N PHE A 544 -15.05 -19.94 -3.15
CA PHE A 544 -16.11 -19.02 -2.73
C PHE A 544 -15.83 -18.37 -1.37
N GLY A 545 -15.46 -19.16 -0.36
CA GLY A 545 -15.17 -18.65 0.98
C GLY A 545 -13.97 -17.71 0.98
N TYR A 546 -12.93 -18.04 0.22
CA TYR A 546 -11.75 -17.20 0.06
C TYR A 546 -12.08 -15.89 -0.67
N THR A 547 -12.72 -15.93 -1.84
CA THR A 547 -13.10 -14.74 -2.61
C THR A 547 -13.97 -13.80 -1.77
N THR A 548 -14.95 -14.35 -1.03
CA THR A 548 -15.81 -13.55 -0.14
C THR A 548 -15.01 -12.86 0.98
N THR A 549 -14.08 -13.58 1.60
CA THR A 549 -13.24 -13.03 2.67
C THR A 549 -12.35 -11.91 2.15
N MET A 550 -11.70 -12.12 1.01
CA MET A 550 -10.83 -11.11 0.40
C MET A 550 -11.61 -9.88 -0.06
N ALA A 551 -12.81 -10.03 -0.62
CA ALA A 551 -13.67 -8.90 -0.99
C ALA A 551 -13.95 -7.98 0.22
N ILE A 552 -14.29 -8.56 1.38
CA ILE A 552 -14.56 -7.81 2.60
C ILE A 552 -13.28 -7.14 3.13
N LEU A 553 -12.18 -7.89 3.20
CA LEU A 553 -10.91 -7.37 3.72
C LEU A 553 -10.37 -6.22 2.86
N PHE A 554 -10.42 -6.35 1.53
CA PHE A 554 -9.99 -5.28 0.62
C PHE A 554 -10.88 -4.04 0.73
N LEU A 555 -12.19 -4.20 0.87
CA LEU A 555 -13.11 -3.08 1.08
C LEU A 555 -12.76 -2.33 2.37
N LEU A 556 -12.60 -3.07 3.48
CA LEU A 556 -12.26 -2.47 4.77
C LEU A 556 -10.89 -1.79 4.73
N ALA A 557 -9.89 -2.45 4.14
CA ALA A 557 -8.55 -1.88 4.01
C ALA A 557 -8.56 -0.60 3.16
N SER A 558 -9.30 -0.59 2.05
CA SER A 558 -9.40 0.59 1.18
C SER A 558 -10.12 1.76 1.85
N ILE A 559 -11.17 1.49 2.65
CA ILE A 559 -11.89 2.52 3.42
C ILE A 559 -10.99 3.10 4.52
N VAL A 560 -10.35 2.23 5.30
CA VAL A 560 -9.48 2.64 6.42
C VAL A 560 -8.29 3.43 5.91
N PHE A 561 -7.66 2.99 4.82
CA PHE A 561 -6.55 3.70 4.19
C PHE A 561 -7.00 4.99 3.49
N GLY A 562 -8.16 4.97 2.83
CA GLY A 562 -8.77 6.18 2.27
C GLY A 562 -9.05 7.26 3.31
N ALA A 563 -9.45 6.87 4.52
CA ALA A 563 -9.74 7.80 5.61
C ALA A 563 -8.48 8.35 6.31
N GLY A 564 -7.38 7.61 6.29
CA GLY A 564 -6.14 7.94 7.02
C GLY A 564 -4.93 8.27 6.14
N ASN A 565 -5.10 8.53 4.84
CA ASN A 565 -3.97 8.86 3.96
C ASN A 565 -3.49 10.32 4.12
N GLY A 566 -2.22 10.56 3.80
CA GLY A 566 -1.58 11.88 3.80
C GLY A 566 -1.92 12.76 2.59
N ASN A 567 -2.94 12.41 1.79
CA ASN A 567 -3.34 13.07 0.54
C ASN A 567 -2.23 13.19 -0.52
N THR A 568 -1.24 12.31 -0.50
CA THR A 568 -0.23 12.26 -1.57
C THR A 568 -0.78 11.55 -2.82
N ALA A 569 -0.25 11.87 -4.00
CA ALA A 569 -0.70 11.25 -5.24
C ALA A 569 -0.46 9.72 -5.27
N LEU A 570 0.59 9.25 -4.59
CA LEU A 570 0.91 7.83 -4.48
C LEU A 570 -0.08 7.11 -3.56
N GLU A 571 -0.36 7.65 -2.37
CA GLU A 571 -1.35 7.06 -1.45
C GLU A 571 -2.77 7.07 -2.06
N GLN A 572 -3.17 8.16 -2.72
CA GLN A 572 -4.46 8.22 -3.41
C GLN A 572 -4.54 7.22 -4.56
N GLY A 573 -3.42 7.01 -5.28
CA GLY A 573 -3.31 5.96 -6.29
C GLY A 573 -3.50 4.57 -5.70
N ALA A 574 -2.80 4.26 -4.60
CA ALA A 574 -2.91 2.98 -3.91
C ALA A 574 -4.35 2.71 -3.41
N VAL A 575 -5.01 3.71 -2.82
CA VAL A 575 -6.43 3.64 -2.41
C VAL A 575 -7.34 3.34 -3.61
N ALA A 576 -7.13 4.00 -4.75
CA ALA A 576 -7.92 3.78 -5.96
C ALA A 576 -7.77 2.34 -6.47
N PHE A 577 -6.55 1.80 -6.51
CA PHE A 577 -6.31 0.41 -6.87
C PHE A 577 -6.90 -0.58 -5.86
N GLY A 578 -6.96 -0.22 -4.58
CA GLY A 578 -7.68 -0.99 -3.55
C GLY A 578 -9.18 -1.13 -3.82
N PHE A 579 -9.85 -0.03 -4.17
CA PHE A 579 -11.25 -0.07 -4.57
C PHE A 579 -11.47 -0.83 -5.88
N LEU A 580 -10.57 -0.70 -6.86
CA LEU A 580 -10.62 -1.49 -8.09
C LEU A 580 -10.48 -2.99 -7.82
N ALA A 581 -9.54 -3.39 -6.95
CA ALA A 581 -9.38 -4.78 -6.51
C ALA A 581 -10.66 -5.28 -5.82
N THR A 582 -11.24 -4.47 -4.92
CA THR A 582 -12.51 -4.77 -4.25
C THR A 582 -13.62 -5.06 -5.26
N VAL A 583 -13.76 -4.24 -6.30
CA VAL A 583 -14.74 -4.44 -7.37
C VAL A 583 -14.50 -5.76 -8.11
N ALA A 584 -13.25 -6.11 -8.40
CA ALA A 584 -12.90 -7.38 -9.04
C ALA A 584 -13.32 -8.60 -8.19
N PHE A 585 -13.00 -8.60 -6.89
CA PHE A 585 -13.41 -9.68 -5.97
C PHE A 585 -14.93 -9.76 -5.79
N CYS A 586 -15.63 -8.61 -5.73
CA CYS A 586 -17.09 -8.58 -5.70
C CYS A 586 -17.71 -9.10 -7.00
N ALA A 587 -17.07 -8.85 -8.15
CA ALA A 587 -17.51 -9.39 -9.44
C ALA A 587 -17.33 -10.92 -9.51
N ASP A 588 -16.20 -11.47 -9.05
CA ASP A 588 -16.02 -12.94 -8.94
C ASP A 588 -17.08 -13.56 -8.02
N PHE A 589 -17.32 -12.95 -6.86
CA PHE A 589 -18.38 -13.38 -5.94
C PHE A 589 -19.77 -13.38 -6.60
N GLY A 590 -20.13 -12.28 -7.28
CA GLY A 590 -21.41 -12.15 -7.96
C GLY A 590 -21.60 -13.17 -9.08
N LEU A 591 -20.57 -13.42 -9.89
CA LEU A 591 -20.59 -14.46 -10.92
C LEU A 591 -20.68 -15.86 -10.32
N PHE A 592 -19.99 -16.11 -9.21
CA PHE A 592 -20.06 -17.40 -8.52
C PHE A 592 -21.50 -17.71 -8.09
N ILE A 593 -22.16 -16.75 -7.45
CA ILE A 593 -23.57 -16.90 -7.04
C ILE A 593 -24.47 -17.10 -8.26
N LYS A 594 -24.25 -16.33 -9.34
CA LYS A 594 -25.06 -16.42 -10.56
C LYS A 594 -24.97 -17.78 -11.24
N TYR A 595 -23.77 -18.37 -11.33
CA TYR A 595 -23.57 -19.63 -12.05
C TYR A 595 -23.78 -20.89 -11.21
N ARG A 596 -23.53 -20.84 -9.90
CA ARG A 596 -23.56 -22.04 -9.03
C ARG A 596 -24.55 -21.99 -7.88
N GLY A 597 -25.19 -20.84 -7.61
CA GLY A 597 -26.05 -20.65 -6.44
C GLY A 597 -25.27 -20.58 -5.12
N THR A 598 -25.96 -20.46 -3.98
CA THR A 598 -25.33 -20.40 -2.66
C THR A 598 -24.88 -21.80 -2.21
N PRO A 599 -23.60 -22.01 -1.85
CA PRO A 599 -23.08 -23.35 -1.50
C PRO A 599 -23.72 -24.01 -0.26
N CYS A 600 -24.45 -23.25 0.56
CA CYS A 600 -25.00 -23.71 1.84
C CYS A 600 -26.49 -24.07 1.82
N GLN A 601 -27.19 -23.92 0.70
CA GLN A 601 -28.59 -24.35 0.63
C GLN A 601 -28.63 -25.85 0.27
N LYS A 602 -28.82 -26.70 1.28
CA LYS A 602 -29.18 -28.10 1.09
C LYS A 602 -30.31 -28.17 0.07
N ARG A 603 -30.04 -28.82 -1.06
CA ARG A 603 -31.04 -29.16 -2.06
C ARG A 603 -31.98 -30.21 -1.47
N ASN A 604 -32.95 -29.78 -0.67
CA ASN A 604 -34.18 -30.55 -0.48
C ASN A 604 -34.95 -30.46 -1.81
N ASN A 605 -34.57 -31.31 -2.76
CA ASN A 605 -35.42 -31.79 -3.83
C ASN A 605 -34.81 -33.11 -4.28
N GLN A 606 -35.30 -34.19 -3.67
CA GLN A 606 -35.36 -35.48 -4.32
C GLN A 606 -36.23 -35.31 -5.57
N GLN A 607 -35.60 -35.13 -6.73
CA GLN A 607 -36.20 -35.62 -7.98
C GLN A 607 -35.58 -37.00 -8.18
N ALA A 608 -36.43 -38.01 -8.07
CA ALA A 608 -36.08 -39.41 -8.23
C ALA A 608 -35.36 -39.66 -9.56
N ASP A 609 -34.12 -40.15 -9.50
CA ASP A 609 -33.52 -40.86 -10.61
C ASP A 609 -33.88 -42.35 -10.40
N GLN A 610 -34.89 -42.81 -11.14
CA GLN A 610 -35.27 -44.22 -11.17
C GLN A 610 -34.16 -45.01 -11.86
N PRO A 611 -33.72 -46.16 -11.33
CA PRO A 611 -32.91 -47.09 -12.10
C PRO A 611 -33.74 -47.63 -13.28
N PRO A 612 -33.10 -47.96 -14.43
CA PRO A 612 -33.83 -48.44 -15.60
C PRO A 612 -34.54 -49.75 -15.26
N ARG A 613 -35.83 -49.83 -15.57
CA ARG A 613 -36.63 -51.04 -15.40
C ARG A 613 -36.02 -52.17 -16.23
N PRO A 614 -35.86 -53.39 -15.68
CA PRO A 614 -35.61 -54.56 -16.50
C PRO A 614 -36.85 -54.84 -17.35
N GLU A 615 -36.60 -55.13 -18.63
CA GLU A 615 -37.59 -55.59 -19.60
C GLU A 615 -38.30 -56.84 -19.07
N SER A 616 -39.60 -56.73 -18.80
CA SER A 616 -40.40 -57.86 -18.34
C SER A 616 -40.75 -58.78 -19.51
N GLU A 617 -40.09 -59.93 -19.53
CA GLU A 617 -40.40 -61.11 -20.33
C GLU A 617 -41.89 -61.49 -20.17
N LYS A 618 -42.60 -61.60 -21.30
CA LYS A 618 -44.00 -62.03 -21.35
C LYS A 618 -44.09 -63.52 -21.04
N LEU A 619 -44.79 -63.90 -19.98
CA LEU A 619 -45.34 -65.24 -19.82
C LEU A 619 -46.76 -65.19 -19.26
N ASN A 620 -47.66 -65.89 -19.98
CA ASN A 620 -49.10 -65.96 -19.81
C ASN A 620 -49.54 -66.77 -18.58
N ALA A 621 -50.73 -66.44 -18.07
CA ALA A 621 -51.80 -67.30 -17.53
C ALA A 621 -52.52 -66.57 -16.35
N ASN A 622 -53.83 -66.59 -16.12
CA ASN A 622 -55.02 -67.13 -16.77
C ASN A 622 -56.24 -66.51 -16.06
N GLY A 623 -57.40 -66.48 -16.72
CA GLY A 623 -58.69 -66.57 -16.02
C GLY A 623 -59.53 -65.30 -15.91
N ALA A 624 -60.35 -65.04 -16.92
CA ALA A 624 -61.66 -64.43 -16.73
C ALA A 624 -62.71 -65.41 -17.24
N GLU A 625 -63.58 -65.89 -16.35
CA GLU A 625 -64.78 -66.64 -16.71
C GLU A 625 -65.78 -65.71 -17.43
N SER A 626 -66.28 -66.13 -18.58
CA SER A 626 -67.71 -66.10 -18.90
C SER A 626 -67.99 -66.87 -20.20
N ASN A 627 -68.94 -67.82 -20.06
CA ASN A 627 -69.62 -68.69 -21.04
C ASN A 627 -68.94 -69.98 -21.48
#